data_AF-A0A6P0YXP2-F1
#
_entry.id   AF-A0A6P0YXP2-F1
#
_cell.length_a   1.000
_cell.length_b   1.000
_cell.length_c   1.000
_cell.angle_alpha   90.00
_cell.angle_beta   90.00
_cell.angle_gamma   90.00
#
_symmetry.space_group_name_H-M   'P 1'
#
loop_
_entity.id
_entity.type
_entity.pdbx_description
1 polymer ?
#
loop_
_entity_poly.entity_id
_entity_poly.type
_entity_poly.pdbx_seq_one_letter_code
_entity_poly.pdbx_strand_id
1 'polypeptide(L)'
;MTTEQQDSIKQSSELIEDAKVSKTAKKTTTKTTTKQPKWLFVLGAIALFVGGVTLWRSVSSSQQSPEEVTNNIEQARLTVKTVPVNLEPIQAWVYGDGDVNAVTKKHLTFQAEGTINYIKKVKGRDLREGDLVNKGELLARVDRRKQDADITVAAAGQIEAKNQVVNAVADLKQAEESLSQAQADLQKA
;
A
#
# COMPACT_ATOMS: atom_id res chain seq x y z
N MET A 1 -5.18 31.39 -6.39
CA MET A 1 -4.00 30.86 -7.09
C MET A 1 -3.56 29.61 -6.33
N THR A 2 -4.21 28.48 -6.66
CA THR A 2 -3.77 27.39 -7.56
C THR A 2 -2.85 26.41 -6.83
N THR A 3 -3.36 25.36 -6.18
CA THR A 3 -3.73 24.01 -6.71
C THR A 3 -2.59 23.29 -7.43
N GLU A 4 -1.78 22.55 -6.68
CA GLU A 4 -0.99 21.40 -7.16
C GLU A 4 -0.98 20.31 -6.07
N GLN A 5 -2.15 19.73 -5.83
CA GLN A 5 -2.33 18.46 -5.11
C GLN A 5 -3.49 17.73 -5.76
N GLN A 6 -3.34 17.30 -7.02
CA GLN A 6 -4.31 16.44 -7.70
C GLN A 6 -3.74 16.09 -9.08
N ASP A 7 -2.84 15.12 -9.19
CA ASP A 7 -2.64 14.41 -10.47
C ASP A 7 -1.95 13.04 -10.38
N SER A 8 -1.43 12.64 -9.22
CA SER A 8 -0.81 11.31 -9.09
C SER A 8 -1.74 10.18 -8.62
N ILE A 9 -3.03 10.44 -8.40
CA ILE A 9 -4.01 9.45 -7.88
C ILE A 9 -4.92 8.87 -8.99
N LYS A 10 -4.76 9.25 -10.26
CA LYS A 10 -5.67 8.80 -11.35
C LYS A 10 -5.21 7.60 -12.17
N GLN A 11 -4.12 6.92 -11.82
CA GLN A 11 -3.57 5.85 -12.68
C GLN A 11 -3.65 4.42 -12.11
N SER A 12 -4.47 4.18 -11.08
CA SER A 12 -4.64 2.83 -10.49
C SER A 12 -6.09 2.38 -10.32
N SER A 13 -7.04 3.02 -11.03
CA SER A 13 -8.49 2.79 -10.81
C SER A 13 -9.22 2.01 -11.91
N GLU A 14 -8.55 1.49 -12.94
CA GLU A 14 -9.15 0.53 -13.88
C GLU A 14 -8.36 -0.78 -13.82
N LEU A 15 -9.06 -1.91 -13.94
CA LEU A 15 -8.58 -3.30 -13.89
C LEU A 15 -8.76 -4.04 -12.55
N ILE A 16 -9.78 -3.68 -11.76
CA ILE A 16 -10.41 -4.63 -10.84
C ILE A 16 -11.91 -4.68 -11.16
N GLU A 17 -12.27 -5.46 -12.16
CA GLU A 17 -13.62 -5.98 -12.30
C GLU A 17 -13.54 -7.43 -12.82
N ASP A 18 -14.15 -8.31 -12.04
CA ASP A 18 -14.64 -9.63 -12.40
C ASP A 18 -13.66 -10.78 -12.69
N ALA A 19 -13.42 -11.58 -11.64
CA ALA A 19 -13.70 -13.02 -11.72
C ALA A 19 -13.60 -13.70 -10.34
N LYS A 20 -14.75 -13.92 -9.70
CA LYS A 20 -14.89 -14.95 -8.68
C LYS A 20 -16.15 -15.79 -8.96
N VAL A 21 -15.95 -17.10 -8.89
CA VAL A 21 -16.92 -18.18 -8.54
C VAL A 21 -17.54 -19.01 -9.67
N SER A 22 -17.47 -20.33 -9.42
CA SER A 22 -18.27 -21.50 -9.87
C SER A 22 -17.80 -22.22 -11.15
N LYS A 23 -17.21 -23.42 -11.06
CA LYS A 23 -17.71 -24.77 -10.71
C LYS A 23 -18.72 -25.36 -11.72
N THR A 24 -18.42 -26.63 -12.07
CA THR A 24 -19.30 -27.76 -12.47
C THR A 24 -19.59 -28.06 -13.97
N ALA A 25 -19.05 -29.21 -14.39
CA ALA A 25 -19.73 -30.37 -15.02
C ALA A 25 -20.30 -30.35 -16.48
N LYS A 26 -19.64 -31.15 -17.33
CA LYS A 26 -20.13 -32.38 -18.05
C LYS A 26 -21.12 -32.27 -19.25
N LYS A 27 -20.71 -32.98 -20.34
CA LYS A 27 -21.51 -33.69 -21.39
C LYS A 27 -22.23 -32.80 -22.43
N THR A 28 -22.23 -33.03 -23.75
CA THR A 28 -22.86 -34.12 -24.56
C THR A 28 -22.65 -33.72 -26.07
N THR A 29 -21.98 -34.50 -26.94
CA THR A 29 -22.51 -35.37 -28.03
C THR A 29 -23.10 -34.70 -29.31
N THR A 30 -22.57 -35.16 -30.47
CA THR A 30 -23.21 -35.47 -31.79
C THR A 30 -23.52 -34.45 -32.90
N LYS A 31 -23.08 -34.85 -34.13
CA LYS A 31 -23.73 -34.82 -35.48
C LYS A 31 -23.87 -33.45 -36.19
N THR A 32 -23.82 -33.26 -37.52
CA THR A 32 -23.62 -34.06 -38.75
C THR A 32 -23.53 -33.10 -39.96
N THR A 33 -23.08 -33.63 -41.11
CA THR A 33 -23.45 -33.32 -42.53
C THR A 33 -22.36 -32.71 -43.42
N THR A 34 -21.70 -33.51 -44.27
CA THR A 34 -21.98 -33.92 -45.68
C THR A 34 -22.06 -32.80 -46.74
N LYS A 35 -21.02 -32.69 -47.59
CA LYS A 35 -21.10 -32.57 -49.06
C LYS A 35 -19.87 -33.23 -49.71
N GLN A 36 -20.08 -34.16 -50.65
CA GLN A 36 -19.01 -34.87 -51.36
C GLN A 36 -18.51 -34.06 -52.57
N PRO A 37 -17.20 -33.86 -52.75
CA PRO A 37 -16.66 -33.25 -53.96
C PRO A 37 -16.31 -34.31 -55.02
N LYS A 38 -16.64 -33.98 -56.28
CA LYS A 38 -16.43 -34.77 -57.52
C LYS A 38 -14.95 -35.04 -57.87
N TRP A 39 -14.04 -34.99 -56.90
CA TRP A 39 -12.60 -35.19 -57.06
C TRP A 39 -12.17 -36.67 -57.08
N LEU A 40 -13.03 -37.59 -56.63
CA LEU A 40 -12.74 -39.03 -56.65
C LEU A 40 -12.59 -39.61 -58.06
N PHE A 41 -13.27 -39.05 -59.07
CA PHE A 41 -13.08 -39.48 -60.47
C PHE A 41 -11.75 -39.01 -61.07
N VAL A 42 -11.19 -37.89 -60.59
CA VAL A 42 -9.88 -37.40 -61.04
C VAL A 42 -8.75 -38.21 -60.39
N LEU A 43 -8.90 -38.59 -59.12
CA LEU A 43 -7.96 -39.47 -58.41
C LEU A 43 -7.90 -40.88 -59.04
N GLY A 44 -9.03 -41.42 -59.49
CA GLY A 44 -9.06 -42.73 -60.15
C GLY A 44 -8.26 -42.77 -61.47
N ALA A 45 -8.33 -41.71 -62.27
CA ALA A 45 -7.60 -41.64 -63.55
C ALA A 45 -6.08 -41.50 -63.35
N ILE A 46 -5.64 -40.76 -62.33
CA ILE A 46 -4.22 -40.60 -61.99
C ILE A 46 -3.64 -41.91 -61.42
N ALA A 47 -4.43 -42.66 -60.64
CA ALA A 47 -3.98 -43.94 -60.07
C ALA A 47 -3.68 -45.00 -61.14
N LEU A 48 -4.46 -45.06 -62.23
CA LEU A 48 -4.22 -46.02 -63.33
C LEU A 48 -3.02 -45.64 -64.19
N PHE A 49 -2.76 -44.35 -64.41
CA PHE A 49 -1.60 -43.90 -65.20
C PHE A 49 -0.28 -44.12 -64.44
N VAL A 50 -0.27 -43.88 -63.12
CA VAL A 50 0.91 -44.14 -62.28
C VAL A 50 1.12 -45.65 -62.05
N GLY A 51 0.05 -46.43 -61.88
CA GLY A 51 0.13 -47.88 -61.69
C GLY A 51 0.60 -48.66 -62.93
N GLY A 52 0.24 -48.20 -64.13
CA GLY A 52 0.67 -48.85 -65.39
C GLY A 52 2.15 -48.66 -65.72
N VAL A 53 2.73 -47.50 -65.38
CA VAL A 53 4.14 -47.19 -65.65
C VAL A 53 5.09 -47.83 -64.63
N THR A 54 4.65 -48.04 -63.37
CA THR A 54 5.47 -48.72 -62.35
C THR A 54 5.58 -50.22 -62.60
N LEU A 55 4.54 -50.87 -63.14
CA LEU A 55 4.58 -52.30 -63.45
C LEU A 55 5.50 -52.63 -64.64
N TRP A 56 5.54 -51.76 -65.67
CA TRP A 56 6.39 -52.00 -66.84
C TRP A 56 7.89 -51.75 -66.53
N ARG A 57 8.20 -50.87 -65.58
CA ARG A 57 9.60 -50.61 -65.16
C ARG A 57 10.16 -51.72 -64.26
N SER A 58 9.30 -52.50 -63.59
CA SER A 58 9.71 -53.54 -62.63
C SER A 58 10.03 -54.90 -63.26
N VAL A 59 9.69 -55.14 -64.54
CA VAL A 59 10.02 -56.39 -65.26
C VAL A 59 11.32 -56.27 -66.08
N SER A 60 11.86 -55.05 -66.25
CA SER A 60 13.08 -54.82 -67.05
C SER A 60 14.31 -54.37 -66.25
N SER A 61 14.21 -54.20 -64.92
CA SER A 61 15.37 -53.95 -64.05
C SER A 61 15.79 -55.23 -63.32
N SER A 62 16.21 -56.22 -64.10
CA SER A 62 17.01 -57.32 -63.57
C SER A 62 18.46 -56.83 -63.51
N GLN A 63 18.88 -56.24 -62.38
CA GLN A 63 20.31 -56.08 -62.13
C GLN A 63 20.63 -55.89 -60.63
N GLN A 64 21.44 -56.84 -60.17
CA GLN A 64 22.38 -56.72 -59.05
C GLN A 64 21.80 -56.69 -57.64
N SER A 65 21.68 -57.91 -57.09
CA SER A 65 22.01 -58.21 -55.70
C SER A 65 23.21 -57.38 -55.24
N PRO A 66 23.05 -56.42 -54.31
CA PRO A 66 24.17 -55.99 -53.50
C PRO A 66 24.45 -57.12 -52.53
N GLU A 67 25.66 -57.65 -52.58
CA GLU A 67 26.21 -58.50 -51.53
C GLU A 67 25.83 -57.89 -50.17
N GLU A 68 25.12 -58.68 -49.36
CA GLU A 68 24.98 -58.46 -47.94
C GLU A 68 26.40 -58.51 -47.35
N VAL A 69 27.10 -57.39 -47.39
CA VAL A 69 28.15 -57.12 -46.42
C VAL A 69 27.39 -56.86 -45.13
N THR A 70 27.07 -57.93 -44.42
CA THR A 70 26.80 -57.94 -42.99
C THR A 70 28.05 -57.42 -42.28
N ASN A 71 28.33 -56.12 -42.42
CA ASN A 71 28.98 -55.34 -41.39
C ASN A 71 27.97 -55.25 -40.26
N ASN A 72 27.86 -56.37 -39.54
CA ASN A 72 27.35 -56.46 -38.20
C ASN A 72 28.31 -55.65 -37.32
N ILE A 73 28.26 -54.33 -37.47
CA ILE A 73 28.57 -53.45 -36.36
C ILE A 73 27.29 -53.53 -35.52
N GLU A 74 27.23 -54.57 -34.70
CA GLU A 74 26.59 -54.53 -33.39
C GLU A 74 27.17 -53.31 -32.68
N GLN A 75 26.66 -52.13 -33.05
CA GLN A 75 26.99 -50.90 -32.38
C GLN A 75 26.32 -51.06 -31.03
N ALA A 76 27.11 -51.55 -30.05
CA ALA A 76 26.68 -51.89 -28.71
C ALA A 76 25.73 -50.79 -28.22
N ARG A 77 24.43 -51.07 -28.27
CA ARG A 77 23.43 -50.05 -27.98
C ARG A 77 23.46 -49.88 -26.48
N LEU A 78 24.19 -48.87 -26.05
CA LEU A 78 24.34 -48.58 -24.64
C LEU A 78 22.99 -48.08 -24.13
N THR A 79 22.30 -48.93 -23.38
CA THR A 79 21.01 -48.60 -22.79
C THR A 79 21.21 -47.53 -21.71
N VAL A 80 20.65 -46.35 -21.93
CA VAL A 80 20.66 -45.25 -20.98
C VAL A 80 19.28 -45.10 -20.34
N LYS A 81 19.26 -44.76 -19.06
CA LYS A 81 18.01 -44.45 -18.34
C LYS A 81 17.69 -42.97 -18.54
N THR A 82 16.47 -42.66 -18.96
CA THR A 82 15.98 -41.28 -19.11
C THR A 82 14.78 -41.04 -18.20
N VAL A 83 14.57 -39.76 -17.83
CA VAL A 83 13.41 -39.30 -17.06
C VAL A 83 12.79 -38.11 -17.81
N PRO A 84 11.46 -38.10 -18.05
CA PRO A 84 10.81 -36.98 -18.70
C PRO A 84 10.82 -35.75 -17.79
N VAL A 85 11.18 -34.59 -18.34
CA VAL A 85 11.17 -33.31 -17.61
C VAL A 85 9.82 -32.64 -17.80
N ASN A 86 9.18 -32.26 -16.70
CA ASN A 86 7.99 -31.41 -16.71
C ASN A 86 8.42 -29.98 -16.36
N LEU A 87 8.00 -29.01 -17.18
CA LEU A 87 8.28 -27.60 -16.94
C LEU A 87 7.16 -27.04 -16.05
N GLU A 88 7.47 -26.85 -14.78
CA GLU A 88 6.58 -26.20 -13.82
C GLU A 88 7.26 -24.95 -13.25
N PRO A 89 6.50 -23.89 -12.90
CA PRO A 89 7.06 -22.72 -12.24
C PRO A 89 7.69 -23.11 -10.90
N ILE A 90 8.99 -22.87 -10.75
CA ILE A 90 9.71 -23.13 -9.51
C ILE A 90 9.64 -21.87 -8.65
N GLN A 91 9.17 -22.01 -7.42
CA GLN A 91 9.23 -20.96 -6.42
C GLN A 91 10.39 -21.26 -5.47
N ALA A 92 11.19 -20.24 -5.18
CA ALA A 92 12.26 -20.32 -4.20
C ALA A 92 11.90 -19.45 -3.00
N TRP A 93 11.99 -20.01 -1.79
CA TRP A 93 11.84 -19.23 -0.57
C TRP A 93 13.05 -18.33 -0.39
N VAL A 94 12.82 -17.02 -0.24
CA VAL A 94 13.85 -16.05 0.12
C VAL A 94 13.63 -15.67 1.57
N TYR A 95 14.68 -15.82 2.38
CA TYR A 95 14.67 -15.45 3.78
C TYR A 95 15.39 -14.11 3.94
N GLY A 96 14.77 -13.18 4.64
CA GLY A 96 15.36 -11.93 5.07
C GLY A 96 15.15 -11.77 6.56
N ASP A 97 16.16 -11.22 7.24
CA ASP A 97 16.04 -10.78 8.61
C ASP A 97 15.73 -9.28 8.65
N GLY A 98 14.98 -8.85 9.66
CA GLY A 98 14.57 -7.47 9.79
C GLY A 98 13.88 -7.19 11.11
N ASP A 99 14.15 -6.01 11.66
CA ASP A 99 13.57 -5.55 12.91
C ASP A 99 12.23 -4.86 12.71
N VAL A 100 11.26 -5.19 13.57
CA VAL A 100 9.97 -4.49 13.61
C VAL A 100 10.02 -3.41 14.67
N ASN A 101 9.66 -2.18 14.25
CA ASN A 101 9.62 -1.02 15.13
C ASN A 101 8.24 -0.36 15.13
N ALA A 102 7.92 0.32 16.24
CA ALA A 102 6.70 1.11 16.31
C ALA A 102 6.73 2.26 15.29
N VAL A 103 5.60 2.49 14.61
CA VAL A 103 5.42 3.57 13.62
C VAL A 103 5.66 4.95 14.24
N THR A 104 5.31 5.14 15.51
CA THR A 104 5.55 6.39 16.24
C THR A 104 5.85 6.07 17.70
N LYS A 105 6.91 6.69 18.22
CA LYS A 105 7.29 6.62 19.64
C LYS A 105 7.30 8.05 20.20
N LYS A 106 6.78 8.23 21.41
CA LYS A 106 6.85 9.50 22.14
C LYS A 106 7.34 9.26 23.55
N HIS A 107 8.32 10.06 23.96
CA HIS A 107 8.76 10.13 25.34
C HIS A 107 8.05 11.30 26.01
N LEU A 108 7.38 11.04 27.14
CA LEU A 108 6.64 12.05 27.88
C LEU A 108 7.49 12.52 29.05
N THR A 109 7.62 13.84 29.19
CA THR A 109 8.31 14.49 30.29
C THR A 109 7.38 15.51 30.96
N PHE A 110 7.60 15.76 32.25
CA PHE A 110 6.93 16.87 32.92
C PHE A 110 7.63 18.17 32.55
N GLN A 111 6.84 19.19 32.21
CA GLN A 111 7.35 20.52 31.87
C GLN A 111 7.60 21.40 33.10
N ALA A 112 6.93 21.11 34.20
CA ALA A 112 7.05 21.82 35.45
C ALA A 112 7.57 20.88 36.54
N GLU A 113 8.37 21.41 37.44
CA GLU A 113 8.81 20.72 38.64
C GLU A 113 7.68 20.59 39.67
N GLY A 114 7.73 19.53 40.46
CA GLY A 114 6.82 19.31 41.58
C GLY A 114 6.52 17.84 41.84
N THR A 115 5.73 17.59 42.87
CA THR A 115 5.30 16.25 43.25
C THR A 115 4.09 15.82 42.42
N ILE A 116 4.08 14.59 41.90
CA ILE A 116 2.92 14.05 41.19
C ILE A 116 1.82 13.73 42.22
N ASN A 117 0.65 14.36 42.08
CA ASN A 117 -0.48 14.18 43.01
C ASN A 117 -1.61 13.33 42.43
N TYR A 118 -1.54 12.99 41.15
CA TYR A 118 -2.54 12.19 40.47
C TYR A 118 -1.90 11.40 39.33
N ILE A 119 -2.31 10.14 39.23
CA ILE A 119 -2.05 9.26 38.11
C ILE A 119 -3.41 8.72 37.65
N LYS A 120 -3.61 8.65 36.33
CA LYS A 120 -4.83 8.12 35.73
C LYS A 120 -5.12 6.72 36.28
N LYS A 121 -6.38 6.46 36.61
CA LYS A 121 -6.86 5.12 36.95
C LYS A 121 -7.44 4.44 35.72
N VAL A 122 -7.01 3.22 35.44
CA VAL A 122 -7.56 2.34 34.40
C VAL A 122 -8.09 1.10 35.10
N LYS A 123 -9.40 0.84 35.01
CA LYS A 123 -10.06 -0.31 35.67
C LYS A 123 -9.77 -0.38 37.20
N GLY A 124 -9.81 0.78 37.88
CA GLY A 124 -9.63 0.88 39.34
C GLY A 124 -8.19 0.84 39.84
N ARG A 125 -7.20 0.66 38.95
CA ARG A 125 -5.77 0.62 39.26
C ARG A 125 -5.03 1.76 38.58
N ASP A 126 -3.89 2.16 39.11
CA ASP A 126 -3.02 3.15 38.44
C ASP A 126 -2.63 2.67 37.05
N LEU A 127 -2.50 3.63 36.13
CA LEU A 127 -2.04 3.42 34.77
C LEU A 127 -0.71 2.65 34.79
N ARG A 128 -0.65 1.55 34.04
CA ARG A 128 0.58 0.76 33.87
C ARG A 128 0.91 0.60 32.40
N GLU A 129 2.12 0.09 32.16
CA GLU A 129 2.56 -0.32 30.83
C GLU A 129 1.57 -1.31 30.19
N GLY A 130 1.33 -1.15 28.89
CA GLY A 130 0.36 -1.93 28.13
C GLY A 130 -1.08 -1.41 28.18
N ASP A 131 -1.41 -0.47 29.08
CA ASP A 131 -2.73 0.16 29.09
C ASP A 131 -2.87 1.15 27.91
N LEU A 132 -4.07 1.19 27.31
CA LEU A 132 -4.40 2.09 26.21
C LEU A 132 -4.66 3.52 26.73
N VAL A 133 -4.15 4.51 26.00
CA VAL A 133 -4.33 5.94 26.29
C VAL A 133 -4.67 6.72 25.03
N ASN A 134 -5.46 7.76 25.18
CA ASN A 134 -5.86 8.61 24.06
C ASN A 134 -5.04 9.91 24.01
N LYS A 135 -4.95 10.51 22.82
CA LYS A 135 -4.31 11.81 22.65
C LYS A 135 -5.04 12.88 23.45
N GLY A 136 -4.28 13.67 24.21
CA GLY A 136 -4.82 14.77 25.04
C GLY A 136 -5.40 14.32 26.37
N GLU A 137 -5.34 13.03 26.68
CA GLU A 137 -5.83 12.50 27.95
C GLU A 137 -4.87 12.82 29.11
N LEU A 138 -5.42 13.15 30.28
CA LEU A 138 -4.63 13.42 31.47
C LEU A 138 -4.08 12.10 32.04
N LEU A 139 -2.77 11.89 31.89
CA LEU A 139 -2.08 10.70 32.39
C LEU A 139 -1.58 10.87 33.82
N ALA A 140 -0.99 12.02 34.12
CA ALA A 140 -0.47 12.38 35.42
C ALA A 140 -0.58 13.88 35.64
N ARG A 141 -0.71 14.31 36.89
CA ARG A 141 -0.78 15.72 37.26
C ARG A 141 0.23 16.02 38.37
N VAL A 142 1.01 17.08 38.14
CA VAL A 142 1.90 17.66 39.15
C VAL A 142 1.07 18.51 40.11
N ASP A 143 1.46 18.60 41.38
CA ASP A 143 0.83 19.47 42.35
C ASP A 143 0.84 20.93 41.88
N ARG A 144 -0.34 21.55 41.92
CA ARG A 144 -0.61 22.86 41.32
C ARG A 144 -0.70 23.99 42.32
N ARG A 145 -0.63 23.70 43.63
CA ARG A 145 -0.89 24.70 44.68
C ARG A 145 0.00 25.94 44.57
N LYS A 146 1.29 25.74 44.27
CA LYS A 146 2.22 26.85 44.10
C LYS A 146 1.87 27.69 42.87
N GLN A 147 1.63 27.03 41.74
CA GLN A 147 1.29 27.70 40.47
C GLN A 147 -0.05 28.44 40.57
N ASP A 148 -1.05 27.85 41.22
CA ASP A 148 -2.36 28.48 41.42
C ASP A 148 -2.24 29.71 42.36
N ALA A 149 -1.37 29.64 43.39
CA ALA A 149 -1.07 30.80 44.24
C ALA A 149 -0.34 31.90 43.48
N ASP A 150 0.66 31.56 42.67
CA ASP A 150 1.40 32.52 41.84
C ASP A 150 0.49 33.20 40.82
N ILE A 151 -0.43 32.45 40.20
CA ILE A 151 -1.48 33.00 39.31
C ILE A 151 -2.37 34.00 40.07
N THR A 152 -2.75 33.68 41.31
CA THR A 152 -3.59 34.56 42.14
C THR A 152 -2.87 35.87 42.48
N VAL A 153 -1.59 35.80 42.85
CA VAL A 153 -0.75 36.97 43.12
C VAL A 153 -0.57 37.81 41.85
N ALA A 154 -0.29 37.18 40.71
CA ALA A 154 -0.16 37.86 39.43
C ALA A 154 -1.46 38.55 39.01
N ALA A 155 -2.61 37.91 39.21
CA ALA A 155 -3.92 38.50 38.93
C ALA A 155 -4.21 39.71 39.83
N ALA A 156 -3.88 39.65 41.12
CA ALA A 156 -3.99 40.78 42.03
C ALA A 156 -3.08 41.95 41.61
N GLY A 157 -1.83 41.65 41.24
CA GLY A 157 -0.89 42.64 40.70
C GLY A 157 -1.39 43.29 39.40
N GLN A 158 -2.04 42.52 38.53
CA GLN A 158 -2.66 43.06 37.30
C GLN A 158 -3.81 44.01 37.61
N ILE A 159 -4.67 43.69 38.59
CA ILE A 159 -5.78 44.54 39.01
C ILE A 159 -5.25 45.84 39.63
N GLU A 160 -4.25 45.75 40.50
CA GLU A 160 -3.63 46.91 41.13
C GLU A 160 -3.00 47.84 40.09
N ALA A 161 -2.21 47.30 39.15
CA ALA A 161 -1.63 48.08 38.06
C ALA A 161 -2.72 48.75 37.20
N LYS A 162 -3.84 48.05 36.95
CA LYS A 162 -4.97 48.64 36.21
C LYS A 162 -5.60 49.80 36.98
N ASN A 163 -5.77 49.67 38.30
CA ASN A 163 -6.29 50.74 39.14
C ASN A 163 -5.34 51.95 39.17
N GLN A 164 -4.03 51.72 39.22
CA GLN A 164 -3.03 52.79 39.13
C GLN A 164 -3.12 53.55 37.81
N VAL A 165 -3.31 52.85 36.69
CA VAL A 165 -3.54 53.50 35.39
C VAL A 165 -4.84 54.33 35.41
N VAL A 166 -5.93 53.79 35.96
CA VAL A 166 -7.20 54.51 36.06
C VAL A 166 -7.06 55.77 36.93
N ASN A 167 -6.38 55.66 38.07
CA ASN A 167 -6.13 56.79 38.96
C ASN A 167 -5.25 57.84 38.29
N ALA A 168 -4.16 57.43 37.63
CA ALA A 168 -3.28 58.37 36.93
C ALA A 168 -4.00 59.12 35.79
N VAL A 169 -4.92 58.45 35.09
CA VAL A 169 -5.77 59.10 34.07
C VAL A 169 -6.76 60.08 34.72
N ALA A 170 -7.33 59.74 35.88
CA ALA A 170 -8.21 60.63 36.61
C ALA A 170 -7.45 61.87 37.15
N ASP A 171 -6.26 61.67 37.71
CA ASP A 171 -5.38 62.73 38.20
C ASP A 171 -4.96 63.68 37.08
N LEU A 172 -4.62 63.12 35.90
CA LEU A 172 -4.33 63.91 34.70
C LEU A 172 -5.53 64.79 34.34
N LYS A 173 -6.74 64.22 34.26
CA LYS A 173 -7.95 64.97 33.93
C LYS A 173 -8.23 66.08 34.95
N GLN A 174 -8.07 65.79 36.24
CA GLN A 174 -8.25 66.79 37.30
C GLN A 174 -7.22 67.93 37.20
N ALA A 175 -5.96 67.60 36.87
CA ALA A 175 -4.91 68.59 36.68
C ALA A 175 -5.20 69.49 35.47
N GLU A 176 -5.70 68.93 34.36
CA GLU A 176 -6.12 69.69 33.17
C GLU A 176 -7.28 70.65 33.47
N GLU A 177 -8.30 70.18 34.20
CA GLU A 177 -9.44 71.02 34.61
C GLU A 177 -8.99 72.16 35.54
N SER A 178 -8.10 71.86 36.49
CA SER A 178 -7.53 72.85 37.41
C SER A 178 -6.71 73.91 36.67
N LEU A 179 -5.94 73.50 35.65
CA LEU A 179 -5.19 74.40 34.78
C LEU A 179 -6.14 75.33 33.99
N SER A 180 -7.19 74.77 33.41
CA SER A 180 -8.20 75.55 32.67
C SER A 180 -8.90 76.59 33.55
N GLN A 181 -9.26 76.23 34.79
CA GLN A 181 -9.83 77.16 35.76
C GLN A 181 -8.85 78.28 36.12
N ALA A 182 -7.59 77.95 36.44
CA ALA A 182 -6.57 78.92 36.76
C ALA A 182 -6.31 79.91 35.61
N GLN A 183 -6.34 79.45 34.36
CA GLN A 183 -6.24 80.31 33.17
C GLN A 183 -7.45 81.24 33.02
N ALA A 184 -8.67 80.74 33.27
CA ALA A 184 -9.89 81.53 33.18
C ALA A 184 -9.95 82.64 34.25
N ASP A 185 -9.44 82.37 35.46
CA ASP A 185 -9.37 83.35 36.53
C ASP A 185 -8.33 84.45 36.24
N LEU A 186 -7.19 84.08 35.64
CA LEU A 186 -6.16 85.04 35.22
C LEU A 186 -6.66 86.00 34.13
N GLN A 187 -7.58 85.57 33.26
CA GLN A 187 -8.19 86.44 32.24
C GLN A 187 -9.26 87.39 32.78
N LYS A 188 -9.78 87.13 33.98
CA LYS A 188 -10.81 87.97 34.62
C LYS A 188 -10.24 89.03 35.55
N ALA A 189 -8.98 88.87 35.97
CA ALA A 189 -8.24 89.82 36.79
C ALA A 189 -7.59 90.93 35.94
#